data_AF-A0AAF5DFX2-F1
#
_entry.id   AF-A0AAF5DFX2-F1
#
_cell.length_a   1.000
_cell.length_b   1.000
_cell.length_c   1.000
_cell.angle_alpha   90.00
_cell.angle_beta   90.00
_cell.angle_gamma   90.00
#
_symmetry.space_group_name_H-M   'P 1'
#
loop_
_entity.id
_entity.type
_entity.pdbx_description
1 polymer ?
#
loop_
_entity_poly.entity_id
_entity_poly.type
_entity_poly.pdbx_seq_one_letter_code
_entity_poly.pdbx_strand_id
1 'polypeptide(L)'
;IHSTYPKLKIKPNENNVNEEMVKQIVNELEARKIEREIALKEAFLEREKAYNLAERRESFSWIFSSGLGVLFISIFSSIKSKNLSHLLPVIPTIGYIAYEGHYAYGNKGELILKSALKLLEDGKINGMSLDPFFLPIDFFDHQFESEIALQELSLEREKALKLSRDRDMFHFGAMCSITTVLFLTFLAVKTKNKAFAAPCPFLVFGAGYYYEKLFNHGIKLKSGAKDILNNEPHFVKPLIMSRTVKVVTTVVVTSSIIGYLLWKYFSKKQKVLFDSKNPTNKHVLLVEKNQEIAHNVMRMRILLPDKNIISGLEPGQHISIQGILENIKPNLRVRFYTPVTNLKTPGYIDIIYKIYPEDSENLKLGAFSRYLASKDTGDQLVVSGPFGFITYLSNGFFNIKTQKKIVKFSELAMIAGGSGITPMYQLIKCILFDNNDKTKITLLYSNKKSQDIIHREKLEEFEKEYPDKFHLVNTLTRVSSTEEWNGERGRINESMIKKYISPPEKNVFVLICGPKEMCSSVKEISSNLGYKNIYCF
;
A
#
# COMPACT_ATOMS: atom_id res chain seq x y z
N ILE A 1 -18.89 67.34 22.41
CA ILE A 1 -19.58 68.53 22.98
C ILE A 1 -18.54 69.64 23.08
N HIS A 2 -18.78 70.75 22.38
CA HIS A 2 -17.99 71.99 22.28
C HIS A 2 -16.51 71.91 21.85
N SER A 3 -16.23 72.15 20.57
CA SER A 3 -15.16 73.06 20.14
C SER A 3 -15.22 73.31 18.62
N THR A 4 -15.34 74.59 18.26
CA THR A 4 -14.87 75.26 17.03
C THR A 4 -15.19 74.67 15.64
N TYR A 5 -16.38 75.02 15.13
CA TYR A 5 -16.52 75.22 13.68
C TYR A 5 -15.62 76.38 13.25
N PRO A 6 -14.73 76.24 12.24
CA PRO A 6 -14.19 77.40 11.57
C PRO A 6 -15.36 78.08 10.87
N LYS A 7 -15.89 79.13 11.51
CA LYS A 7 -16.76 80.10 10.87
C LYS A 7 -16.03 80.57 9.61
N LEU A 8 -16.47 80.09 8.45
CA LEU A 8 -16.22 80.76 7.18
C LEU A 8 -16.53 82.23 7.42
N LYS A 9 -15.48 83.07 7.49
CA LYS A 9 -15.60 84.52 7.64
C LYS A 9 -16.15 85.07 6.33
N ILE A 10 -17.44 84.90 6.11
CA ILE A 10 -18.16 85.65 5.11
C ILE A 10 -18.30 87.05 5.71
N LYS A 11 -17.41 87.97 5.29
CA LYS A 11 -17.60 89.39 5.59
C LYS A 11 -18.98 89.78 5.04
N PRO A 12 -19.89 90.35 5.85
CA PRO A 12 -21.15 90.83 5.35
C PRO A 12 -20.85 92.11 4.59
N ASN A 13 -20.58 91.99 3.29
CA ASN A 13 -20.68 93.12 2.38
C ASN A 13 -21.75 92.80 1.35
N GLU A 14 -22.59 93.79 1.17
CA GLU A 14 -23.93 93.75 0.62
C GLU A 14 -24.00 93.17 -0.80
N ASN A 15 -25.08 92.41 -1.03
CA ASN A 15 -25.84 92.34 -2.29
C ASN A 15 -25.03 92.18 -3.58
N ASN A 16 -24.48 90.99 -3.79
CA ASN A 16 -24.55 90.25 -5.06
C ASN A 16 -23.82 88.92 -4.89
N VAL A 17 -24.50 87.97 -4.21
CA VAL A 17 -24.10 86.56 -4.32
C VAL A 17 -24.39 86.16 -5.76
N ASN A 18 -23.37 86.26 -6.62
CA ASN A 18 -23.48 85.90 -8.02
C ASN A 18 -23.89 84.43 -8.10
N GLU A 19 -24.97 84.13 -8.82
CA GLU A 19 -25.50 82.78 -9.00
C GLU A 19 -24.42 81.83 -9.53
N GLU A 20 -23.47 82.35 -10.31
CA GLU A 20 -22.25 81.65 -10.75
C GLU A 20 -21.35 81.22 -9.60
N MET A 21 -21.13 82.06 -8.59
CA MET A 21 -20.27 81.73 -7.46
C MET A 21 -20.88 80.60 -6.63
N VAL A 22 -22.22 80.61 -6.46
CA VAL A 22 -22.94 79.51 -5.80
C VAL A 22 -22.84 78.23 -6.64
N LYS A 23 -23.04 78.31 -7.95
CA LYS A 23 -22.90 77.16 -8.86
C LYS A 23 -21.50 76.58 -8.85
N GLN A 24 -20.46 77.41 -8.85
CA GLN A 24 -19.07 76.95 -8.75
C GLN A 24 -18.80 76.25 -7.41
N ILE A 25 -19.25 76.82 -6.29
CA ILE A 25 -19.11 76.20 -4.97
C ILE A 25 -19.86 74.85 -4.91
N VAL A 26 -21.08 74.78 -5.44
CA VAL A 26 -21.87 73.53 -5.48
C VAL A 26 -21.17 72.48 -6.34
N ASN A 27 -20.71 72.83 -7.53
CA ASN A 27 -19.99 71.90 -8.42
C ASN A 27 -18.69 71.40 -7.78
N GLU A 28 -17.95 72.27 -7.09
CA GLU A 28 -16.73 71.89 -6.37
C GLU A 28 -17.05 70.96 -5.18
N LEU A 29 -18.15 71.21 -4.46
CA LEU A 29 -18.62 70.34 -3.38
C LEU A 29 -19.07 68.96 -3.91
N GLU A 30 -19.77 68.92 -5.05
CA GLU A 30 -20.18 67.68 -5.70
C GLU A 30 -18.98 66.88 -6.20
N ALA A 31 -18.01 67.53 -6.86
CA ALA A 31 -16.77 66.89 -7.30
C ALA A 31 -16.01 66.29 -6.11
N ARG A 32 -15.84 67.05 -5.02
CA ARG A 32 -15.22 66.56 -3.78
C ARG A 32 -16.01 65.41 -3.15
N LYS A 33 -17.35 65.41 -3.22
CA LYS A 33 -18.18 64.30 -2.73
C LYS A 33 -17.94 63.03 -3.54
N ILE A 34 -17.90 63.15 -4.87
CA ILE A 34 -17.65 62.01 -5.78
C ILE A 34 -16.25 61.44 -5.54
N GLU A 35 -15.21 62.29 -5.45
CA GLU A 35 -13.84 61.86 -5.13
C GLU A 35 -13.76 61.11 -3.80
N ARG A 36 -14.47 61.58 -2.76
CA ARG A 36 -14.57 60.90 -1.47
C ARG A 36 -15.23 59.53 -1.58
N GLU A 37 -16.34 59.42 -2.33
CA GLU A 37 -17.03 58.13 -2.53
C GLU A 37 -16.16 57.12 -3.29
N ILE A 38 -15.35 57.58 -4.25
CA ILE A 38 -14.40 56.73 -5.00
C ILE A 38 -13.27 56.25 -4.10
N ALA A 39 -12.59 57.15 -3.38
CA ALA A 39 -11.50 56.81 -2.47
C ALA A 39 -11.95 55.84 -1.37
N LEU A 40 -13.17 56.01 -0.86
CA LEU A 40 -13.77 55.11 0.13
C LEU A 40 -13.99 53.71 -0.47
N LYS A 41 -14.59 53.61 -1.66
CA LYS A 41 -14.79 52.32 -2.34
C LYS A 41 -13.47 51.60 -2.60
N GLU A 42 -12.43 52.33 -2.97
CA GLU A 42 -11.10 51.78 -3.21
C GLU A 42 -10.46 51.26 -1.91
N ALA A 43 -10.50 52.04 -0.82
CA ALA A 43 -10.01 51.60 0.48
C ALA A 43 -10.75 50.36 1.01
N PHE A 44 -12.07 50.26 0.81
CA PHE A 44 -12.83 49.06 1.14
C PHE A 44 -12.43 47.86 0.28
N LEU A 45 -12.22 48.07 -1.03
CA LEU A 45 -11.78 47.03 -1.95
C LEU A 45 -10.38 46.52 -1.61
N GLU A 46 -9.45 47.39 -1.23
CA GLU A 46 -8.11 47.00 -0.77
C GLU A 46 -8.17 46.19 0.52
N ARG A 47 -8.96 46.62 1.51
CA ARG A 47 -9.18 45.87 2.75
C ARG A 47 -9.81 44.51 2.49
N GLU A 48 -10.75 44.43 1.57
CA GLU A 48 -11.37 43.16 1.17
C GLU A 48 -10.35 42.22 0.50
N LYS A 49 -9.54 42.74 -0.43
CA LYS A 49 -8.45 41.98 -1.06
C LYS A 49 -7.44 41.48 -0.03
N ALA A 50 -7.03 42.33 0.92
CA ALA A 50 -6.10 41.96 1.99
C ALA A 50 -6.69 40.88 2.91
N TYR A 51 -7.97 40.99 3.27
CA TYR A 51 -8.66 40.00 4.08
C TYR A 51 -8.78 38.65 3.35
N ASN A 52 -9.19 38.66 2.07
CA ASN A 52 -9.29 37.46 1.25
C ASN A 52 -7.93 36.78 1.07
N LEU A 53 -6.86 37.54 0.89
CA LEU A 53 -5.50 37.02 0.81
C LEU A 53 -5.04 36.42 2.14
N ALA A 54 -5.31 37.08 3.27
CA ALA A 54 -5.02 36.56 4.61
C ALA A 54 -5.75 35.23 4.89
N GLU A 55 -7.05 35.15 4.58
CA GLU A 55 -7.83 33.92 4.71
C GLU A 55 -7.26 32.79 3.86
N ARG A 56 -6.84 33.10 2.63
CA ARG A 56 -6.22 32.11 1.75
C ARG A 56 -4.87 31.63 2.25
N ARG A 57 -3.98 32.53 2.71
CA ARG A 57 -2.68 32.15 3.29
C ARG A 57 -2.83 31.21 4.50
N GLU A 58 -3.79 31.47 5.38
CA GLU A 58 -4.06 30.61 6.53
C GLU A 58 -4.67 29.26 6.09
N SER A 59 -5.65 29.28 5.18
CA SER A 59 -6.27 28.07 4.61
C SER A 59 -5.25 27.19 3.88
N PHE A 60 -4.25 27.78 3.22
CA PHE A 60 -3.22 27.05 2.50
C PHE A 60 -2.37 26.18 3.43
N SER A 61 -2.08 26.62 4.65
CA SER A 61 -1.36 25.82 5.65
C SER A 61 -2.07 24.48 5.93
N TRP A 62 -3.40 24.52 6.01
CA TRP A 62 -4.25 23.34 6.18
C TRP A 62 -4.35 22.48 4.93
N ILE A 63 -4.54 23.10 3.77
CA ILE A 63 -4.58 22.39 2.48
C ILE A 63 -3.26 21.68 2.20
N PHE A 64 -2.14 22.35 2.50
CA PHE A 64 -0.81 21.80 2.31
C PHE A 64 -0.54 20.60 3.22
N SER A 65 -0.84 20.73 4.52
CA SER A 65 -0.64 19.64 5.49
C SER A 65 -1.55 18.44 5.22
N SER A 66 -2.84 18.66 4.96
CA SER A 66 -3.78 17.59 4.60
C SER A 66 -3.42 16.93 3.27
N GLY A 67 -3.03 17.72 2.27
CA GLY A 67 -2.59 17.23 0.96
C GLY A 67 -1.33 16.37 1.04
N LEU A 68 -0.33 16.77 1.84
CA LEU A 68 0.84 15.92 2.13
C LEU A 68 0.46 14.59 2.79
N GLY A 69 -0.53 14.60 3.69
CA GLY A 69 -1.08 13.38 4.29
C GLY A 69 -1.67 12.42 3.25
N VAL A 70 -2.47 12.94 2.31
CA VAL A 70 -3.03 12.16 1.19
C VAL A 70 -1.92 11.56 0.33
N LEU A 71 -0.88 12.34 0.00
CA LEU A 71 0.26 11.88 -0.80
C LEU A 71 1.00 10.74 -0.09
N PHE A 72 1.31 10.91 1.21
CA PHE A 72 1.99 9.89 2.00
C PHE A 72 1.18 8.59 2.09
N ILE A 73 -0.12 8.68 2.41
CA ILE A 73 -1.00 7.50 2.52
C ILE A 73 -1.14 6.79 1.18
N SER A 74 -1.28 7.53 0.08
CA SER A 74 -1.41 6.98 -1.27
C SER A 74 -0.16 6.22 -1.71
N ILE A 75 1.02 6.82 -1.51
CA ILE A 75 2.32 6.19 -1.80
C ILE A 75 2.54 4.96 -0.91
N PHE A 76 2.29 5.09 0.40
CA PHE A 76 2.45 3.99 1.36
C PHE A 76 1.52 2.81 1.03
N SER A 77 0.25 3.10 0.70
CA SER A 77 -0.73 2.10 0.31
C SER A 77 -0.28 1.38 -0.96
N SER A 78 0.19 2.12 -1.97
CA SER A 78 0.71 1.55 -3.22
C SER A 78 1.88 0.60 -3.00
N ILE A 79 2.85 0.98 -2.15
CA ILE A 79 4.00 0.15 -1.82
C ILE A 79 3.55 -1.13 -1.09
N LYS A 80 2.65 -0.99 -0.11
CA LYS A 80 2.20 -2.11 0.72
C LYS A 80 1.36 -3.12 -0.06
N SER A 81 0.46 -2.66 -0.93
CA SER A 81 -0.40 -3.54 -1.73
C SER A 81 0.25 -3.97 -3.04
N LYS A 82 1.41 -3.40 -3.40
CA LYS A 82 2.07 -3.56 -4.72
C LYS A 82 1.14 -3.18 -5.88
N ASN A 83 0.20 -2.27 -5.66
CA ASN A 83 -0.75 -1.83 -6.67
C ASN A 83 -0.57 -0.33 -6.97
N LEU A 84 -0.22 -0.01 -8.22
CA LEU A 84 -0.02 1.37 -8.67
C LEU A 84 -1.33 2.18 -8.71
N SER A 85 -2.50 1.55 -8.71
CA SER A 85 -3.79 2.28 -8.73
C SER A 85 -3.97 3.17 -7.50
N HIS A 86 -3.30 2.87 -6.38
CA HIS A 86 -3.32 3.72 -5.19
C HIS A 86 -2.57 5.04 -5.36
N LEU A 87 -1.75 5.21 -6.41
CA LEU A 87 -1.12 6.49 -6.74
C LEU A 87 -2.06 7.45 -7.50
N LEU A 88 -3.24 6.99 -7.93
CA LEU A 88 -4.17 7.82 -8.71
C LEU A 88 -4.53 9.17 -8.04
N PRO A 89 -4.72 9.26 -6.71
CA PRO A 89 -4.99 10.54 -6.04
C PRO A 89 -3.81 11.54 -6.06
N VAL A 90 -2.57 11.07 -6.30
CA VAL A 90 -1.35 11.89 -6.18
C VAL A 90 -1.35 13.07 -7.16
N ILE A 91 -1.69 12.82 -8.42
CA ILE A 91 -1.66 13.83 -9.49
C ILE A 91 -2.62 15.00 -9.20
N PRO A 92 -3.93 14.79 -8.96
CA PRO A 92 -4.85 15.88 -8.67
C PRO A 92 -4.52 16.58 -7.34
N THR A 93 -4.03 15.86 -6.33
CA THR A 93 -3.63 16.48 -5.05
C THR A 93 -2.43 17.42 -5.24
N ILE A 94 -1.39 17.02 -5.96
CA ILE A 94 -0.24 17.90 -6.26
C ILE A 94 -0.69 19.13 -7.05
N GLY A 95 -1.52 18.93 -8.09
CA GLY A 95 -2.04 20.03 -8.89
C GLY A 95 -2.84 21.04 -8.06
N TYR A 96 -3.69 20.55 -7.14
CA TYR A 96 -4.47 21.41 -6.25
C TYR A 96 -3.61 22.18 -5.25
N ILE A 97 -2.64 21.52 -4.59
CA ILE A 97 -1.71 22.20 -3.67
C ILE A 97 -0.90 23.27 -4.42
N ALA A 98 -0.38 22.94 -5.61
CA ALA A 98 0.37 23.89 -6.42
C ALA A 98 -0.48 25.10 -6.81
N TYR A 99 -1.73 24.88 -7.20
CA TYR A 99 -2.68 25.93 -7.53
C TYR A 99 -2.95 26.86 -6.33
N GLU A 100 -3.32 26.31 -5.18
CA GLU A 100 -3.63 27.11 -3.98
C GLU A 100 -2.38 27.83 -3.46
N GLY A 101 -1.20 27.21 -3.53
CA GLY A 101 0.06 27.82 -3.14
C GLY A 101 0.44 28.98 -4.05
N HIS A 102 0.32 28.80 -5.36
CA HIS A 102 0.53 29.87 -6.34
C HIS A 102 -0.52 30.99 -6.21
N TYR A 103 -1.74 30.70 -5.76
CA TYR A 103 -2.75 31.73 -5.52
C TYR A 103 -2.49 32.51 -4.22
N ALA A 104 -2.08 31.84 -3.14
CA ALA A 104 -1.85 32.45 -1.83
C ALA A 104 -0.53 33.24 -1.74
N TYR A 105 0.49 32.83 -2.50
CA TYR A 105 1.84 33.41 -2.44
C TYR A 105 2.38 33.89 -3.79
N GLY A 106 1.71 33.61 -4.91
CA GLY A 106 2.19 33.99 -6.24
C GLY A 106 1.89 35.46 -6.57
N ASN A 107 2.64 35.98 -7.54
CA ASN A 107 2.55 37.37 -7.99
C ASN A 107 1.41 37.62 -8.99
N LYS A 108 0.21 37.07 -8.70
CA LYS A 108 -0.96 37.31 -9.57
C LYS A 108 -1.41 38.76 -9.52
N GLY A 109 -1.22 39.47 -8.41
CA GLY A 109 -1.57 40.90 -8.32
C GLY A 109 -0.91 41.71 -9.43
N GLU A 110 0.41 41.59 -9.60
CA GLU A 110 1.15 42.28 -10.65
C GLU A 110 0.83 41.73 -12.05
N LEU A 111 0.65 40.42 -12.22
CA LEU A 111 0.25 39.83 -13.52
C LEU A 111 -1.15 40.26 -13.95
N ILE A 112 -2.11 40.32 -13.02
CA ILE A 112 -3.47 40.80 -13.26
C ILE A 112 -3.43 42.29 -13.57
N LEU A 113 -2.68 43.07 -12.80
CA LEU A 113 -2.48 44.50 -13.07
C LEU A 113 -1.86 44.71 -14.45
N LYS A 114 -0.78 44.00 -14.78
CA LYS A 114 -0.10 44.08 -16.08
C LYS A 114 -1.00 43.62 -17.22
N SER A 115 -1.82 42.59 -17.01
CA SER A 115 -2.79 42.13 -18.01
C SER A 115 -3.93 43.14 -18.17
N ALA A 116 -4.41 43.74 -17.08
CA ALA A 116 -5.42 44.78 -17.11
C ALA A 116 -4.88 46.05 -17.79
N LEU A 117 -3.67 46.49 -17.45
CA LEU A 117 -2.96 47.59 -18.09
C LEU A 117 -2.76 47.32 -19.58
N LYS A 118 -2.36 46.10 -19.96
CA LYS A 118 -2.24 45.71 -21.37
C LYS A 118 -3.59 45.72 -22.09
N LEU A 119 -4.68 45.28 -21.46
CA LEU A 119 -6.02 45.35 -22.03
C LEU A 119 -6.52 46.80 -22.21
N LEU A 120 -6.09 47.70 -21.33
CA LEU A 120 -6.33 49.14 -21.43
C LEU A 120 -5.49 49.78 -22.55
N GLU A 121 -4.20 49.42 -22.64
CA GLU A 121 -3.25 49.92 -23.63
C GLU A 121 -3.53 49.40 -25.06
N ASP A 122 -3.96 48.14 -25.19
CA ASP A 122 -4.47 47.55 -26.44
C ASP A 122 -5.79 48.21 -26.91
N GLY A 123 -6.33 49.19 -26.18
CA GLY A 123 -7.55 49.92 -26.51
C GLY A 123 -8.82 49.05 -26.48
N LYS A 124 -8.75 47.82 -25.95
CA LYS A 124 -9.88 46.88 -25.90
C LYS A 124 -10.93 47.25 -24.86
N ILE A 125 -10.60 48.15 -23.95
CA ILE A 125 -11.53 48.76 -23.00
C ILE A 125 -11.49 50.27 -23.29
N ASN A 126 -12.38 50.71 -24.18
CA ASN A 126 -12.53 52.10 -24.56
C ASN A 126 -12.60 53.01 -23.31
N GLY A 127 -11.61 53.88 -23.14
CA GLY A 127 -11.79 55.16 -22.44
C GLY A 127 -11.54 55.23 -20.93
N MET A 128 -10.81 54.32 -20.30
CA MET A 128 -10.45 54.45 -18.87
C MET A 128 -8.95 54.62 -18.67
N SER A 129 -8.47 55.86 -18.52
CA SER A 129 -7.11 56.14 -18.07
C SER A 129 -7.01 55.89 -16.56
N LEU A 130 -6.27 54.86 -16.15
CA LEU A 130 -5.90 54.62 -14.76
C LEU A 130 -4.47 55.16 -14.55
N ASP A 131 -4.32 56.48 -14.43
CA ASP A 131 -3.12 57.00 -13.79
C ASP A 131 -3.25 56.75 -12.28
N PRO A 132 -2.19 56.27 -11.59
CA PRO A 132 -2.24 56.00 -10.16
C PRO A 132 -2.39 57.32 -9.41
N PHE A 133 -3.62 57.64 -9.05
CA PHE A 133 -3.96 58.82 -8.27
C PHE A 133 -3.58 58.57 -6.81
N PHE A 134 -2.30 58.75 -6.49
CA PHE A 134 -1.86 58.84 -5.09
C PHE A 134 -2.34 60.18 -4.54
N LEU A 135 -3.52 60.20 -3.94
CA LEU A 135 -3.98 61.34 -3.17
C LEU A 135 -3.39 61.30 -1.75
N PRO A 136 -2.68 62.36 -1.32
CA PRO A 136 -2.31 62.54 0.08
C PRO A 136 -3.57 62.71 0.92
N ILE A 137 -3.72 61.83 1.92
CA ILE A 137 -4.84 61.80 2.85
C ILE A 137 -4.57 62.81 3.96
N ASP A 138 -4.85 64.09 3.72
CA ASP A 138 -4.81 65.12 4.76
C ASP A 138 -5.94 66.13 4.58
N PHE A 139 -7.19 65.73 4.90
CA PHE A 139 -8.22 66.62 5.46
C PHE A 139 -9.49 65.83 5.83
N PHE A 140 -9.54 65.21 7.02
CA PHE A 140 -10.76 64.55 7.49
C PHE A 140 -11.59 65.47 8.39
N ASP A 141 -12.82 65.70 7.99
CA ASP A 141 -13.84 66.34 8.80
C ASP A 141 -14.48 65.31 9.73
N HIS A 142 -14.85 65.73 10.93
CA HIS A 142 -15.30 64.86 12.03
C HIS A 142 -16.58 64.07 11.68
N GLN A 143 -17.38 64.57 10.74
CA GLN A 143 -18.56 63.86 10.21
C GLN A 143 -18.19 62.65 9.35
N PHE A 144 -17.14 62.75 8.53
CA PHE A 144 -16.71 61.66 7.64
C PHE A 144 -16.16 60.46 8.44
N GLU A 145 -15.40 60.72 9.51
CA GLU A 145 -14.96 59.67 10.43
C GLU A 145 -16.15 58.94 11.07
N SER A 146 -17.24 59.65 11.36
CA SER A 146 -18.43 59.05 11.97
C SER A 146 -19.22 58.14 11.01
N GLU A 147 -19.32 58.52 9.74
CA GLU A 147 -19.94 57.67 8.70
C GLU A 147 -19.11 56.41 8.40
N ILE A 148 -17.78 56.53 8.33
CA ILE A 148 -16.86 55.38 8.21
C ILE A 148 -17.05 54.46 9.42
N ALA A 149 -17.03 55.00 10.64
CA ALA A 149 -17.17 54.21 11.85
C ALA A 149 -18.51 53.45 11.87
N LEU A 150 -19.60 54.07 11.40
CA LEU A 150 -20.91 53.42 11.27
C LEU A 150 -20.93 52.31 10.22
N GLN A 151 -20.36 52.53 9.03
CA GLN A 151 -20.27 51.50 7.99
C GLN A 151 -19.37 50.33 8.41
N GLU A 152 -18.21 50.61 8.98
CA GLU A 152 -17.32 49.59 9.55
C GLU A 152 -18.04 48.77 10.62
N LEU A 153 -18.76 49.44 11.53
CA LEU A 153 -19.53 48.76 12.58
C LEU A 153 -20.66 47.91 12.01
N SER A 154 -21.33 48.36 10.94
CA SER A 154 -22.37 47.57 10.25
C SER A 154 -21.81 46.32 9.57
N LEU A 155 -20.64 46.44 8.91
CA LEU A 155 -19.95 45.33 8.26
C LEU A 155 -19.38 44.34 9.30
N GLU A 156 -18.80 44.84 10.39
CA GLU A 156 -18.35 44.01 11.51
C GLU A 156 -19.53 43.27 12.15
N ARG A 157 -20.68 43.91 12.30
CA ARG A 157 -21.92 43.27 12.78
C ARG A 157 -22.41 42.18 11.83
N GLU A 158 -22.41 42.40 10.51
CA GLU A 158 -22.81 41.39 9.53
C GLU A 158 -21.86 40.18 9.55
N LYS A 159 -20.55 40.43 9.59
CA LYS A 159 -19.54 39.37 9.73
C LYS A 159 -19.70 38.60 11.04
N ALA A 160 -19.99 39.27 12.14
CA ALA A 160 -20.25 38.64 13.44
C ALA A 160 -21.52 37.76 13.41
N LEU A 161 -22.60 38.23 12.76
CA LEU A 161 -23.83 37.45 12.59
C LEU A 161 -23.61 36.21 11.72
N LYS A 162 -22.85 36.33 10.61
CA LYS A 162 -22.48 35.20 9.76
C LYS A 162 -21.66 34.17 10.54
N LEU A 163 -20.66 34.63 11.29
CA LEU A 163 -19.83 33.77 12.14
C LEU A 163 -20.64 33.08 13.26
N SER A 164 -21.61 33.77 13.86
CA SER A 164 -22.54 33.17 14.83
C SER A 164 -23.37 32.06 14.21
N ARG A 165 -23.95 32.31 13.03
CA ARG A 165 -24.74 31.31 12.30
C ARG A 165 -23.92 30.08 11.92
N ASP A 166 -22.69 30.29 11.43
CA ASP A 166 -21.80 29.18 11.06
C ASP A 166 -21.37 28.36 12.30
N ARG A 167 -21.19 29.01 13.48
CA ARG A 167 -20.93 28.34 14.77
C ARG A 167 -22.12 27.49 15.22
N ASP A 168 -23.35 27.98 15.08
CA ASP A 168 -24.55 27.22 15.44
C ASP A 168 -24.69 25.96 14.57
N MET A 169 -24.41 26.08 13.26
CA MET A 169 -24.46 24.94 12.33
C MET A 169 -23.34 23.91 12.57
N PHE A 170 -22.20 24.32 13.11
CA PHE A 170 -21.08 23.43 13.37
C PHE A 170 -21.42 22.29 14.33
N HIS A 171 -22.19 22.56 15.38
CA HIS A 171 -22.62 21.52 16.33
C HIS A 171 -23.34 20.37 15.63
N PHE A 172 -24.20 20.69 14.66
CA PHE A 172 -24.90 19.68 13.86
C PHE A 172 -23.93 18.91 12.95
N GLY A 173 -23.05 19.60 12.23
CA GLY A 173 -22.06 18.97 11.36
C GLY A 173 -21.07 18.07 12.11
N ALA A 174 -20.67 18.47 13.32
CA ALA A 174 -19.80 17.68 14.20
C ALA A 174 -20.51 16.40 14.67
N MET A 175 -21.78 16.48 15.06
CA MET A 175 -22.57 15.31 15.45
C MET A 175 -22.71 14.31 14.30
N CYS A 176 -23.01 14.76 13.08
CA CYS A 176 -23.04 13.90 11.89
C CYS A 176 -21.69 13.23 11.59
N SER A 177 -20.59 13.96 11.78
CA SER A 177 -19.24 13.42 11.56
C SER A 177 -18.89 12.33 12.59
N ILE A 178 -19.22 12.55 13.87
CA ILE A 178 -19.01 11.59 14.95
C ILE A 178 -19.83 10.32 14.73
N THR A 179 -21.12 10.43 14.41
CA THR A 179 -21.98 9.27 14.15
C THR A 179 -21.51 8.47 12.94
N THR A 180 -21.04 9.13 11.88
CA THR A 180 -20.47 8.48 10.70
C THR A 180 -19.18 7.70 11.04
N VAL A 181 -18.27 8.29 11.83
CA VAL A 181 -17.04 7.63 12.27
C VAL A 181 -17.34 6.39 13.14
N LEU A 182 -18.30 6.49 14.06
CA LEU A 182 -18.73 5.35 14.89
C LEU A 182 -19.34 4.23 14.04
N PHE A 183 -20.15 4.56 13.04
CA PHE A 183 -20.74 3.58 12.15
C PHE A 183 -19.69 2.88 11.26
N LEU A 184 -18.75 3.64 10.68
CA LEU A 184 -17.68 3.10 9.84
C LEU A 184 -16.71 2.21 10.64
N THR A 185 -16.39 2.59 11.87
CA THR A 185 -15.57 1.77 12.77
C THR A 185 -16.29 0.49 13.18
N PHE A 186 -17.60 0.54 13.46
CA PHE A 186 -18.43 -0.65 13.68
C PHE A 186 -18.42 -1.59 12.46
N LEU A 187 -18.60 -1.07 11.24
CA LEU A 187 -18.53 -1.87 10.03
C LEU A 187 -17.15 -2.50 9.83
N ALA A 188 -16.06 -1.76 10.12
CA ALA A 188 -14.70 -2.28 10.01
C ALA A 188 -14.45 -3.46 10.97
N VAL A 189 -14.98 -3.39 12.19
CA VAL A 189 -14.89 -4.46 13.19
C VAL A 189 -15.76 -5.66 12.79
N LYS A 190 -17.03 -5.43 12.43
CA LYS A 190 -17.99 -6.50 12.10
C LYS A 190 -17.57 -7.29 10.86
N THR A 191 -17.08 -6.61 9.82
CA THR A 191 -16.66 -7.25 8.56
C THR A 191 -15.22 -7.73 8.55
N LYS A 192 -14.44 -7.42 9.60
CA LYS A 192 -12.97 -7.58 9.63
C LYS A 192 -12.25 -6.90 8.43
N ASN A 193 -12.92 -5.98 7.75
CA ASN A 193 -12.38 -5.24 6.62
C ASN A 193 -11.94 -3.84 7.05
N LYS A 194 -10.61 -3.64 7.14
CA LYS A 194 -10.02 -2.35 7.53
C LYS A 194 -10.30 -1.21 6.55
N ALA A 195 -10.78 -1.50 5.34
CA ALA A 195 -11.12 -0.48 4.34
C ALA A 195 -12.24 0.46 4.83
N PHE A 196 -13.19 -0.02 5.64
CA PHE A 196 -14.26 0.83 6.18
C PHE A 196 -13.74 1.92 7.12
N ALA A 197 -12.58 1.73 7.76
CA ALA A 197 -11.98 2.75 8.62
C ALA A 197 -11.16 3.80 7.85
N ALA A 198 -10.93 3.61 6.55
CA ALA A 198 -10.10 4.51 5.73
C ALA A 198 -10.62 5.97 5.65
N PRO A 199 -11.95 6.24 5.62
CA PRO A 199 -12.45 7.62 5.61
C PRO A 199 -12.35 8.37 6.95
N CYS A 200 -12.22 7.66 8.08
CA CYS A 200 -12.32 8.26 9.40
C CYS A 200 -11.31 9.40 9.65
N PRO A 201 -10.01 9.27 9.32
CA PRO A 201 -9.07 10.37 9.48
C PRO A 201 -9.49 11.64 8.74
N PHE A 202 -10.02 11.52 7.51
CA PHE A 202 -10.45 12.67 6.70
C PHE A 202 -11.63 13.42 7.33
N LEU A 203 -12.61 12.68 7.87
CA LEU A 203 -13.74 13.27 8.58
C LEU A 203 -13.28 14.02 9.84
N VAL A 204 -12.35 13.43 10.61
CA VAL A 204 -11.82 14.06 11.84
C VAL A 204 -11.00 15.31 11.50
N PHE A 205 -10.10 15.26 10.51
CA PHE A 205 -9.33 16.43 10.09
C PHE A 205 -10.22 17.54 9.52
N GLY A 206 -11.23 17.18 8.72
CA GLY A 206 -12.20 18.14 8.19
C GLY A 206 -12.97 18.85 9.31
N ALA A 207 -13.51 18.09 10.27
CA ALA A 207 -14.20 18.67 11.43
C ALA A 207 -13.28 19.57 12.26
N GLY A 208 -12.01 19.18 12.45
CA GLY A 208 -11.01 19.99 13.13
C GLY A 208 -10.74 21.33 12.43
N TYR A 209 -10.60 21.33 11.10
CA TYR A 209 -10.44 22.56 10.32
C TYR A 209 -11.64 23.52 10.48
N TYR A 210 -12.87 22.99 10.38
CA TYR A 210 -14.07 23.80 10.57
C TYR A 210 -14.16 24.37 12.00
N TYR A 211 -13.82 23.57 13.01
CA TYR A 211 -13.76 24.04 14.40
C TYR A 211 -12.78 25.21 14.54
N GLU A 212 -11.55 25.06 14.03
CA GLU A 212 -10.55 26.11 14.13
C GLU A 212 -10.95 27.37 13.35
N LYS A 213 -11.52 27.21 12.15
CA LYS A 213 -12.07 28.32 11.34
C LYS A 213 -13.10 29.14 12.11
N LEU A 214 -13.97 28.49 12.88
CA LEU A 214 -15.08 29.17 13.56
C LEU A 214 -14.69 29.74 14.92
N PHE A 215 -13.86 29.04 15.69
CA PHE A 215 -13.57 29.40 17.07
C PHE A 215 -12.24 30.13 17.27
N ASN A 216 -11.22 29.88 16.43
CA ASN A 216 -9.86 30.41 16.62
C ASN A 216 -9.43 31.46 15.57
N HIS A 217 -10.07 31.47 14.40
CA HIS A 217 -9.55 32.16 13.20
C HIS A 217 -9.81 33.67 13.16
N GLY A 218 -10.85 34.18 13.86
CA GLY A 218 -11.27 35.59 13.76
C GLY A 218 -10.20 36.60 14.17
N ILE A 219 -9.46 36.33 15.25
CA ILE A 219 -8.41 37.24 15.75
C ILE A 219 -7.17 37.20 14.85
N LYS A 220 -6.72 36.01 14.43
CA LYS A 220 -5.56 35.84 13.53
C LYS A 220 -5.79 36.49 12.16
N LEU A 221 -6.98 36.36 11.58
CA LEU A 221 -7.33 36.99 10.30
C LEU A 221 -7.26 38.50 10.36
N LYS A 222 -7.84 39.12 11.40
CA LYS A 222 -7.85 40.57 11.54
C LYS A 222 -6.41 41.09 11.70
N SER A 223 -5.58 40.39 12.47
CA SER A 223 -4.14 40.70 12.57
C SER A 223 -3.44 40.56 11.23
N GLY A 224 -3.59 39.42 10.53
CA GLY A 224 -2.92 39.18 9.26
C GLY A 224 -3.35 40.13 8.15
N ALA A 225 -4.63 40.50 8.07
CA ALA A 225 -5.12 41.48 7.12
C ALA A 225 -4.55 42.88 7.41
N LYS A 226 -4.49 43.26 8.70
CA LYS A 226 -3.85 44.52 9.14
C LYS A 226 -2.36 44.53 8.83
N ASP A 227 -1.67 43.40 9.00
CA ASP A 227 -0.25 43.26 8.66
C ASP A 227 -0.02 43.38 7.14
N ILE A 228 -0.90 42.81 6.31
CA ILE A 228 -0.82 42.95 4.85
C ILE A 228 -1.06 44.41 4.44
N LEU A 229 -2.10 45.06 4.97
CA LEU A 229 -2.41 46.48 4.69
C LEU A 229 -1.27 47.42 5.11
N ASN A 230 -0.67 47.19 6.28
CA ASN A 230 0.37 48.06 6.82
C ASN A 230 1.76 47.83 6.19
N ASN A 231 2.08 46.60 5.76
CA ASN A 231 3.42 46.24 5.31
C ASN A 231 3.56 45.99 3.79
N GLU A 232 2.46 45.83 3.04
CA GLU A 232 2.46 45.57 1.60
C GLU A 232 1.67 46.66 0.80
N PRO A 233 2.05 47.96 0.81
CA PRO A 233 1.32 49.00 0.05
C PRO A 233 1.45 48.86 -1.48
N HIS A 234 2.47 48.14 -1.96
CA HIS A 234 2.50 47.52 -3.28
C HIS A 234 2.96 46.08 -3.07
N PHE A 235 2.20 45.12 -3.60
CA PHE A 235 2.28 43.67 -3.36
C PHE A 235 3.63 43.01 -3.70
N VAL A 236 4.76 43.45 -3.14
CA VAL A 236 6.06 42.78 -3.27
C VAL A 236 6.97 43.14 -2.09
N LYS A 237 7.03 42.30 -1.06
CA LYS A 237 8.31 41.85 -0.47
C LYS A 237 8.12 40.43 0.09
N PRO A 238 8.97 39.46 -0.28
CA PRO A 238 8.94 38.14 0.33
C PRO A 238 9.41 38.27 1.78
N LEU A 239 8.44 38.40 2.70
CA LEU A 239 8.69 38.43 4.13
C LEU A 239 9.20 37.04 4.56
N ILE A 240 10.54 36.91 4.57
CA ILE A 240 11.27 35.89 5.31
C ILE A 240 10.81 34.47 4.95
N MET A 241 11.06 34.12 3.69
CA MET A 241 11.10 32.75 3.17
C MET A 241 12.31 31.99 3.76
N SER A 242 12.41 31.91 5.09
CA SER A 242 13.50 31.17 5.75
C SER A 242 13.11 30.45 7.02
N ARG A 243 12.13 30.90 7.82
CA ARG A 243 11.76 30.17 9.05
C ARG A 243 10.65 29.16 8.81
N THR A 244 9.55 29.57 8.20
CA THR A 244 8.39 28.68 7.98
C THR A 244 8.72 27.58 6.97
N VAL A 245 9.37 27.91 5.85
CA VAL A 245 9.83 26.89 4.89
C VAL A 245 10.87 25.98 5.53
N LYS A 246 11.87 26.49 6.27
CA LYS A 246 12.82 25.61 6.98
C LYS A 246 12.09 24.71 7.98
N VAL A 247 11.21 25.23 8.82
CA VAL A 247 10.42 24.44 9.78
C VAL A 247 9.57 23.40 9.06
N VAL A 248 8.86 23.78 7.99
CA VAL A 248 8.03 22.86 7.20
C VAL A 248 8.89 21.81 6.50
N THR A 249 9.99 22.17 5.83
CA THR A 249 10.92 21.19 5.24
C THR A 249 11.54 20.31 6.30
N THR A 250 11.87 20.83 7.49
CA THR A 250 12.44 20.05 8.59
C THR A 250 11.39 19.09 9.15
N VAL A 251 10.15 19.52 9.34
CA VAL A 251 9.03 18.68 9.80
C VAL A 251 8.68 17.60 8.76
N VAL A 252 8.65 17.95 7.47
CA VAL A 252 8.39 16.98 6.39
C VAL A 252 9.53 15.97 6.26
N VAL A 253 10.79 16.42 6.31
CA VAL A 253 11.97 15.55 6.25
C VAL A 253 12.04 14.66 7.49
N THR A 254 11.85 15.21 8.70
CA THR A 254 11.83 14.42 9.94
C THR A 254 10.67 13.45 9.98
N SER A 255 9.45 13.85 9.61
CA SER A 255 8.29 12.96 9.51
C SER A 255 8.51 11.85 8.49
N SER A 256 9.11 12.16 7.34
CA SER A 256 9.45 11.15 6.31
C SER A 256 10.54 10.18 6.79
N ILE A 257 11.57 10.69 7.49
CA ILE A 257 12.63 9.86 8.09
C ILE A 257 12.04 8.98 9.20
N ILE A 258 11.24 9.55 10.11
CA ILE A 258 10.56 8.81 11.18
C ILE A 258 9.62 7.77 10.57
N GLY A 259 8.84 8.11 9.54
CA GLY A 259 7.98 7.20 8.80
C GLY A 259 8.75 6.05 8.16
N TYR A 260 9.89 6.34 7.52
CA TYR A 260 10.79 5.33 6.97
C TYR A 260 11.42 4.45 8.06
N LEU A 261 11.84 5.03 9.19
CA LEU A 261 12.43 4.30 10.31
C LEU A 261 11.39 3.43 11.02
N LEU A 262 10.18 3.94 11.26
CA LEU A 262 9.04 3.19 11.76
C LEU A 262 8.67 2.07 10.78
N TRP A 263 8.62 2.36 9.47
CA TRP A 263 8.40 1.33 8.45
C TRP A 263 9.48 0.26 8.49
N LYS A 264 10.76 0.62 8.58
CA LYS A 264 11.88 -0.32 8.69
C LYS A 264 11.84 -1.10 10.02
N TYR A 265 11.39 -0.47 11.10
CA TYR A 265 11.24 -1.08 12.42
C TYR A 265 10.07 -2.06 12.50
N PHE A 266 8.92 -1.73 11.91
CA PHE A 266 7.73 -2.58 11.87
C PHE A 266 7.79 -3.62 10.75
N SER A 267 8.47 -3.33 9.64
CA SER A 267 8.77 -4.30 8.58
C SER A 267 9.98 -5.15 8.98
N LYS A 268 9.92 -5.79 10.15
CA LYS A 268 10.90 -6.84 10.48
C LYS A 268 10.77 -7.93 9.43
N LYS A 269 11.78 -8.08 8.58
CA LYS A 269 11.88 -9.25 7.69
C LYS A 269 11.75 -10.49 8.56
N GLN A 270 10.83 -11.38 8.19
CA GLN A 270 10.63 -12.63 8.90
C GLN A 270 11.97 -13.38 8.92
N LYS A 271 12.42 -13.77 10.11
CA LYS A 271 13.67 -14.51 10.26
C LYS A 271 13.50 -15.89 9.63
N VAL A 272 14.48 -16.29 8.84
CA VAL A 272 14.55 -17.60 8.20
C VAL A 272 15.61 -18.44 8.90
N LEU A 273 15.38 -19.75 9.04
CA LEU A 273 16.36 -20.66 9.63
C LEU A 273 17.47 -21.01 8.62
N PHE A 274 17.07 -21.48 7.44
CA PHE A 274 17.98 -21.99 6.43
C PHE A 274 18.38 -20.88 5.46
N ASP A 275 19.66 -20.49 5.48
CA ASP A 275 20.21 -19.47 4.58
C ASP A 275 20.64 -20.09 3.25
N SER A 276 20.04 -19.64 2.15
CA SER A 276 20.41 -20.09 0.80
C SER A 276 21.87 -19.82 0.42
N LYS A 277 22.57 -18.91 1.10
CA LYS A 277 24.01 -18.66 0.87
C LYS A 277 24.89 -19.74 1.51
N ASN A 278 24.44 -20.35 2.60
CA ASN A 278 25.20 -21.33 3.37
C ASN A 278 24.34 -22.58 3.65
N PRO A 279 23.91 -23.31 2.61
CA PRO A 279 22.95 -24.41 2.77
C PRO A 279 23.51 -25.60 3.56
N THR A 280 24.84 -25.67 3.72
CA THR A 280 25.55 -26.70 4.48
C THR A 280 25.61 -26.44 5.97
N ASN A 281 25.13 -25.27 6.44
CA ASN A 281 25.08 -24.96 7.87
C ASN A 281 24.19 -25.99 8.59
N LYS A 282 24.72 -26.51 9.70
CA LYS A 282 24.06 -27.56 10.48
C LYS A 282 23.31 -26.92 11.64
N HIS A 283 22.07 -27.33 11.80
CA HIS A 283 21.19 -26.92 12.88
C HIS A 283 20.75 -28.16 13.65
N VAL A 284 20.87 -28.13 14.96
CA VAL A 284 20.32 -29.16 15.84
C VAL A 284 18.90 -28.76 16.16
N LEU A 285 17.93 -29.54 15.67
CA LEU A 285 16.49 -29.29 15.83
C LEU A 285 15.85 -30.42 16.62
N LEU A 286 14.72 -30.14 17.28
CA LEU A 286 14.01 -31.09 18.11
C LEU A 286 12.83 -31.71 17.38
N VAL A 287 12.60 -33.00 17.58
CA VAL A 287 11.36 -33.68 17.17
C VAL A 287 10.23 -33.28 18.12
N GLU A 288 9.18 -32.63 17.62
CA GLU A 288 7.95 -32.38 18.41
C GLU A 288 7.10 -33.64 18.48
N LYS A 289 6.95 -34.31 17.33
CA LYS A 289 6.05 -35.46 17.18
C LYS A 289 6.49 -36.32 16.00
N ASN A 290 6.41 -37.64 16.16
CA ASN A 290 6.66 -38.62 15.10
C ASN A 290 5.51 -39.63 15.12
N GLN A 291 4.58 -39.54 14.18
CA GLN A 291 3.32 -40.29 14.22
C GLN A 291 3.05 -41.00 12.89
N GLU A 292 2.45 -42.19 12.97
CA GLU A 292 1.93 -42.89 11.80
C GLU A 292 0.66 -42.20 11.29
N ILE A 293 0.59 -41.96 9.98
CA ILE A 293 -0.57 -41.29 9.33
C ILE A 293 -1.28 -42.19 8.30
N ALA A 294 -0.61 -43.23 7.84
CA ALA A 294 -1.14 -44.29 6.98
C ALA A 294 -0.25 -45.52 7.15
N HIS A 295 -0.67 -46.69 6.65
CA HIS A 295 0.12 -47.93 6.78
C HIS A 295 1.59 -47.70 6.42
N ASN A 296 2.48 -47.85 7.40
CA ASN A 296 3.94 -47.66 7.36
C ASN A 296 4.45 -46.26 6.93
N VAL A 297 3.56 -45.25 6.92
CA VAL A 297 3.88 -43.87 6.54
C VAL A 297 3.86 -43.00 7.80
N MET A 298 5.00 -42.37 8.06
CA MET A 298 5.20 -41.50 9.21
C MET A 298 5.19 -40.04 8.82
N ARG A 299 4.65 -39.20 9.70
CA ARG A 299 4.80 -37.76 9.69
C ARG A 299 5.60 -37.35 10.92
N MET A 300 6.77 -36.77 10.68
CA MET A 300 7.62 -36.22 11.72
C MET A 300 7.60 -34.70 11.67
N ARG A 301 7.26 -34.08 12.79
CA ARG A 301 7.31 -32.65 13.00
C ARG A 301 8.59 -32.27 13.72
N ILE A 302 9.32 -31.35 13.12
CA ILE A 302 10.61 -30.84 13.60
C ILE A 302 10.43 -29.37 13.98
N LEU A 303 10.79 -29.01 15.20
CA LEU A 303 10.71 -27.64 15.70
C LEU A 303 11.85 -26.79 15.14
N LEU A 304 11.50 -25.58 14.71
CA LEU A 304 12.46 -24.53 14.46
C LEU A 304 12.86 -23.89 15.81
N PRO A 305 14.04 -23.24 15.91
CA PRO A 305 14.53 -22.70 17.18
C PRO A 305 13.61 -21.67 17.87
N ASP A 306 12.76 -20.98 17.10
CA ASP A 306 11.80 -20.00 17.58
C ASP A 306 10.47 -20.18 16.83
N LYS A 307 9.36 -20.03 17.56
CA LYS A 307 7.99 -20.10 17.03
C LYS A 307 7.68 -19.04 15.96
N ASN A 308 8.49 -17.98 15.86
CA ASN A 308 8.32 -16.90 14.88
C ASN A 308 9.20 -17.04 13.63
N ILE A 309 10.17 -17.97 13.65
CA ILE A 309 11.06 -18.23 12.51
C ILE A 309 10.35 -19.14 11.53
N ILE A 310 10.56 -18.91 10.23
CA ILE A 310 10.14 -19.83 9.17
C ILE A 310 11.35 -20.62 8.67
N SER A 311 11.09 -21.72 7.95
CA SER A 311 12.17 -22.54 7.40
C SER A 311 13.08 -21.76 6.45
N GLY A 312 12.52 -20.91 5.59
CA GLY A 312 13.25 -20.21 4.53
C GLY A 312 13.38 -21.00 3.23
N LEU A 313 12.79 -22.20 3.15
CA LEU A 313 12.74 -22.97 1.90
C LEU A 313 11.82 -22.29 0.89
N GLU A 314 12.22 -22.37 -0.37
CA GLU A 314 11.39 -22.03 -1.53
C GLU A 314 10.79 -23.30 -2.15
N PRO A 315 9.68 -23.21 -2.91
CA PRO A 315 9.01 -24.41 -3.40
C PRO A 315 9.88 -25.16 -4.42
N GLY A 316 10.04 -26.47 -4.23
CA GLY A 316 11.00 -27.31 -4.95
C GLY A 316 12.31 -27.53 -4.20
N GLN A 317 12.46 -27.00 -2.98
CA GLN A 317 13.62 -27.19 -2.12
C GLN A 317 13.37 -28.20 -1.00
N HIS A 318 14.47 -28.71 -0.44
CA HIS A 318 14.51 -29.80 0.53
C HIS A 318 15.43 -29.45 1.71
N ILE A 319 15.27 -30.17 2.81
CA ILE A 319 16.25 -30.22 3.90
C ILE A 319 17.04 -31.52 3.80
N SER A 320 18.24 -31.55 4.38
CA SER A 320 18.96 -32.80 4.64
C SER A 320 18.94 -33.12 6.13
N ILE A 321 18.72 -34.38 6.48
CA ILE A 321 18.85 -34.89 7.84
C ILE A 321 20.06 -35.80 7.89
N GLN A 322 20.91 -35.57 8.89
CA GLN A 322 22.10 -36.36 9.18
C GLN A 322 21.81 -37.29 10.37
N GLY A 323 22.16 -38.57 10.22
CA GLY A 323 21.99 -39.59 11.25
C GLY A 323 23.20 -40.52 11.32
N ILE A 324 23.46 -41.04 12.52
CA ILE A 324 24.45 -42.09 12.76
C ILE A 324 23.68 -43.39 12.86
N LEU A 325 23.92 -44.30 11.92
CA LEU A 325 23.33 -45.63 11.88
C LEU A 325 24.30 -46.62 12.50
N GLU A 326 23.85 -47.33 13.53
CA GLU A 326 24.58 -48.44 14.12
C GLU A 326 24.68 -49.59 13.12
N ASN A 327 25.79 -50.34 13.15
CA ASN A 327 26.04 -51.54 12.33
C ASN A 327 26.06 -51.35 10.79
N ILE A 328 26.03 -50.11 10.28
CA ILE A 328 26.06 -49.85 8.84
C ILE A 328 27.27 -48.99 8.51
N LYS A 329 28.23 -49.49 7.71
CA LYS A 329 29.36 -48.68 7.23
C LYS A 329 29.04 -47.99 5.87
N PRO A 330 29.34 -46.70 5.67
CA PRO A 330 29.68 -45.72 6.72
C PRO A 330 28.47 -45.45 7.64
N ASN A 331 28.74 -45.27 8.93
CA ASN A 331 27.72 -45.08 9.97
C ASN A 331 26.99 -43.76 9.76
N LEU A 332 27.74 -42.72 9.38
CA LEU A 332 27.18 -41.42 9.07
C LEU A 332 26.44 -41.46 7.74
N ARG A 333 25.14 -41.14 7.77
CA ARG A 333 24.29 -41.05 6.59
C ARG A 333 23.57 -39.71 6.55
N VAL A 334 23.37 -39.21 5.33
CA VAL A 334 22.60 -38.01 5.05
C VAL A 334 21.51 -38.36 4.05
N ARG A 335 20.29 -37.88 4.30
CA ARG A 335 19.14 -38.06 3.41
C ARG A 335 18.37 -36.76 3.26
N PHE A 336 17.80 -36.54 2.09
CA PHE A 336 17.02 -35.35 1.77
C PHE A 336 15.54 -35.62 1.96
N TYR A 337 14.83 -34.64 2.50
CA TYR A 337 13.40 -34.68 2.76
C TYR A 337 12.75 -33.38 2.33
N THR A 338 11.60 -33.46 1.68
CA THR A 338 10.82 -32.29 1.29
C THR A 338 9.77 -32.00 2.34
N PRO A 339 9.79 -30.83 2.99
CA PRO A 339 8.72 -30.47 3.91
C PRO A 339 7.36 -30.35 3.20
N VAL A 340 6.33 -30.94 3.80
CA VAL A 340 4.93 -30.89 3.31
C VAL A 340 4.09 -29.80 3.99
N THR A 341 4.67 -29.20 5.02
CA THR A 341 4.19 -27.98 5.69
C THR A 341 4.14 -26.81 4.71
N ASN A 342 3.25 -25.84 4.96
CA ASN A 342 3.32 -24.60 4.18
C ASN A 342 4.66 -23.91 4.50
N LEU A 343 5.42 -23.54 3.47
CA LEU A 343 6.77 -23.00 3.61
C LEU A 343 6.83 -21.69 4.42
N LYS A 344 5.70 -20.98 4.50
CA LYS A 344 5.53 -19.75 5.30
C LYS A 344 5.01 -20.00 6.71
N THR A 345 4.77 -21.26 7.10
CA THR A 345 4.36 -21.60 8.47
C THR A 345 5.54 -21.38 9.42
N PRO A 346 5.37 -20.55 10.47
CA PRO A 346 6.42 -20.33 11.44
C PRO A 346 6.45 -21.44 12.50
N GLY A 347 7.63 -21.69 13.06
CA GLY A 347 7.86 -22.53 14.25
C GLY A 347 8.16 -24.01 14.00
N TYR A 348 7.74 -24.60 12.89
CA TYR A 348 8.00 -26.02 12.62
C TYR A 348 8.01 -26.38 11.13
N ILE A 349 8.59 -27.53 10.83
CA ILE A 349 8.48 -28.20 9.53
C ILE A 349 8.04 -29.65 9.73
N ASP A 350 7.08 -30.10 8.91
CA ASP A 350 6.70 -31.51 8.84
C ASP A 350 7.32 -32.18 7.62
N ILE A 351 7.94 -33.33 7.84
CA ILE A 351 8.39 -34.25 6.79
C ILE A 351 7.54 -35.52 6.81
N ILE A 352 7.47 -36.20 5.66
CA ILE A 352 6.84 -37.51 5.53
C ILE A 352 7.87 -38.50 5.01
N TYR A 353 7.89 -39.69 5.60
CA TYR A 353 8.74 -40.80 5.17
C TYR A 353 8.01 -42.14 5.33
N LYS A 354 8.44 -43.14 4.57
CA LYS A 354 7.93 -44.52 4.65
C LYS A 354 8.91 -45.36 5.45
N ILE A 355 8.42 -46.10 6.44
CA ILE A 355 9.22 -47.11 7.15
C ILE A 355 9.23 -48.36 6.29
N TYR A 356 10.44 -48.85 5.99
CA TYR A 356 10.63 -50.15 5.38
C TYR A 356 11.07 -51.14 6.46
N PRO A 357 10.49 -52.34 6.50
CA PRO A 357 10.90 -53.37 7.45
C PRO A 357 12.37 -53.72 7.24
N GLU A 358 13.00 -54.23 8.29
CA GLU A 358 14.35 -54.75 8.19
C GLU A 358 14.39 -55.95 7.26
N ASP A 359 15.33 -55.92 6.33
CA ASP A 359 15.57 -56.97 5.37
C ASP A 359 16.79 -57.77 5.86
N SER A 360 16.62 -59.07 6.11
CA SER A 360 17.68 -59.96 6.62
C SER A 360 18.85 -60.09 5.65
N GLU A 361 18.60 -59.96 4.35
CA GLU A 361 19.64 -60.04 3.31
C GLU A 361 20.29 -58.68 3.08
N ASN A 362 19.55 -57.58 3.28
CA ASN A 362 20.02 -56.23 3.04
C ASN A 362 19.70 -55.26 4.19
N LEU A 363 20.48 -55.35 5.27
CA LEU A 363 20.37 -54.45 6.43
C LEU A 363 20.44 -52.95 6.08
N LYS A 364 21.01 -52.57 4.92
CA LYS A 364 21.07 -51.17 4.48
C LYS A 364 19.72 -50.65 3.98
N LEU A 365 18.84 -51.53 3.51
CA LEU A 365 17.52 -51.16 3.03
C LEU A 365 16.67 -50.65 4.20
N GLY A 366 16.00 -49.50 4.01
CA GLY A 366 15.15 -48.93 5.05
C GLY A 366 15.87 -48.43 6.31
N ALA A 367 17.19 -48.57 6.42
CA ALA A 367 17.89 -48.29 7.67
C ALA A 367 17.74 -46.85 8.16
N PHE A 368 17.77 -45.88 7.25
CA PHE A 368 17.58 -44.48 7.63
C PHE A 368 16.12 -44.18 8.04
N SER A 369 15.13 -44.82 7.41
CA SER A 369 13.74 -44.68 7.86
C SER A 369 13.50 -45.32 9.22
N ARG A 370 14.19 -46.43 9.54
CA ARG A 370 14.16 -47.04 10.89
C ARG A 370 14.83 -46.14 11.93
N TYR A 371 15.95 -45.50 11.58
CA TYR A 371 16.57 -44.47 12.43
C TYR A 371 15.65 -43.29 12.69
N LEU A 372 14.91 -42.80 11.69
CA LEU A 372 13.91 -41.75 11.92
C LEU A 372 12.74 -42.25 12.77
N ALA A 373 12.33 -43.50 12.59
CA ALA A 373 11.25 -44.11 13.38
C ALA A 373 11.64 -44.28 14.86
N SER A 374 12.92 -44.50 15.15
CA SER A 374 13.44 -44.61 16.52
C SER A 374 13.59 -43.26 17.23
N LYS A 375 13.15 -42.16 16.64
CA LYS A 375 13.23 -40.81 17.23
C LYS A 375 11.92 -40.44 17.87
N ASP A 376 11.98 -40.21 19.18
CA ASP A 376 10.84 -39.82 20.02
C ASP A 376 10.76 -38.29 20.19
N THR A 377 9.66 -37.82 20.79
CA THR A 377 9.49 -36.40 21.12
C THR A 377 10.63 -35.92 22.02
N GLY A 378 11.29 -34.81 21.64
CA GLY A 378 12.43 -34.24 22.34
C GLY A 378 13.79 -34.67 21.79
N ASP A 379 13.85 -35.70 20.93
CA ASP A 379 15.10 -36.11 20.31
C ASP A 379 15.65 -35.07 19.34
N GLN A 380 16.98 -35.04 19.24
CA GLN A 380 17.70 -34.13 18.37
C GLN A 380 17.95 -34.72 16.98
N LEU A 381 17.78 -33.87 15.96
CA LEU A 381 18.13 -34.13 14.58
C LEU A 381 19.09 -33.06 14.08
N VAL A 382 20.13 -33.48 13.37
CA VAL A 382 21.04 -32.57 12.69
C VAL A 382 20.49 -32.31 11.28
N VAL A 383 20.08 -31.07 11.03
CA VAL A 383 19.38 -30.66 9.82
C VAL A 383 20.13 -29.54 9.11
N SER A 384 20.18 -29.58 7.78
CA SER A 384 20.78 -28.55 6.92
C SER A 384 19.87 -28.24 5.73
N GLY A 385 20.05 -27.09 5.11
CA GLY A 385 19.28 -26.65 3.94
C GLY A 385 19.44 -25.15 3.67
N PRO A 386 18.81 -24.62 2.61
CA PRO A 386 17.94 -25.34 1.69
C PRO A 386 18.71 -25.99 0.52
N PHE A 387 18.34 -27.20 0.14
CA PHE A 387 18.87 -27.92 -1.03
C PHE A 387 17.86 -27.98 -2.17
N GLY A 388 18.33 -28.19 -3.40
CA GLY A 388 17.46 -28.32 -4.57
C GLY A 388 17.96 -27.47 -5.74
N PHE A 389 17.77 -28.01 -6.95
CA PHE A 389 18.22 -27.38 -8.19
C PHE A 389 17.12 -26.63 -8.93
N ILE A 390 15.86 -26.83 -8.54
CA ILE A 390 14.72 -26.12 -9.09
C ILE A 390 14.03 -25.33 -7.99
N THR A 391 13.46 -24.19 -8.37
CA THR A 391 12.63 -23.38 -7.48
C THR A 391 11.48 -22.80 -8.25
N TYR A 392 10.25 -23.10 -7.81
CA TYR A 392 9.04 -22.55 -8.39
C TYR A 392 8.82 -21.11 -7.91
N LEU A 393 8.63 -20.19 -8.86
CA LEU A 393 8.45 -18.77 -8.56
C LEU A 393 6.97 -18.39 -8.54
N SER A 394 6.26 -18.64 -9.65
CA SER A 394 4.80 -18.50 -9.85
C SER A 394 4.47 -18.67 -11.34
N ASN A 395 3.21 -18.94 -11.70
CA ASN A 395 2.70 -18.92 -13.08
C ASN A 395 3.56 -19.71 -14.09
N GLY A 396 4.01 -20.89 -13.68
CA GLY A 396 4.81 -21.80 -14.50
C GLY A 396 6.28 -21.44 -14.60
N PHE A 397 6.73 -20.36 -13.97
CA PHE A 397 8.14 -19.97 -13.95
C PHE A 397 8.93 -20.75 -12.89
N PHE A 398 9.99 -21.40 -13.33
CA PHE A 398 10.98 -22.06 -12.49
C PHE A 398 12.35 -21.42 -12.65
N ASN A 399 13.02 -21.16 -11.54
CA ASN A 399 14.46 -20.96 -11.52
C ASN A 399 15.17 -22.31 -11.52
N ILE A 400 15.93 -22.62 -12.58
CA ILE A 400 16.66 -23.87 -12.71
C ILE A 400 18.15 -23.58 -12.54
N LYS A 401 18.69 -23.86 -11.33
CA LYS A 401 20.07 -23.51 -10.94
C LYS A 401 21.12 -24.11 -11.88
N THR A 402 20.92 -25.34 -12.35
CA THR A 402 21.84 -26.01 -13.28
C THR A 402 21.93 -25.32 -14.64
N GLN A 403 20.84 -24.65 -15.06
CA GLN A 403 20.77 -23.93 -16.33
C GLN A 403 21.00 -22.42 -16.16
N LYS A 404 21.13 -21.93 -14.91
CA LYS A 404 21.27 -20.51 -14.53
C LYS A 404 20.23 -19.61 -15.20
N LYS A 405 19.02 -20.11 -15.42
CA LYS A 405 17.95 -19.38 -16.10
C LYS A 405 16.59 -19.62 -15.45
N ILE A 406 15.72 -18.65 -15.65
CA ILE A 406 14.30 -18.76 -15.34
C ILE A 406 13.59 -19.24 -16.60
N VAL A 407 12.86 -20.35 -16.49
CA VAL A 407 12.14 -20.99 -17.60
C VAL A 407 10.65 -21.03 -17.27
N LYS A 408 9.80 -20.67 -18.23
CA LYS A 408 8.35 -20.81 -18.11
C LYS A 408 7.91 -22.13 -18.75
N PHE A 409 7.08 -22.87 -18.05
CA PHE A 409 6.39 -24.05 -18.56
C PHE A 409 4.88 -23.81 -18.56
N SER A 410 4.19 -24.35 -19.56
CA SER A 410 2.73 -24.19 -19.65
C SER A 410 2.00 -25.15 -18.72
N GLU A 411 2.55 -26.36 -18.56
CA GLU A 411 1.95 -27.45 -17.80
C GLU A 411 3.03 -28.24 -17.07
N LEU A 412 2.66 -28.82 -15.92
CA LEU A 412 3.52 -29.69 -15.12
C LEU A 412 2.99 -31.12 -15.17
N ALA A 413 3.85 -32.04 -15.60
CA ALA A 413 3.60 -33.47 -15.52
C ALA A 413 4.36 -34.04 -14.33
N MET A 414 3.64 -34.36 -13.26
CA MET A 414 4.22 -34.90 -12.03
C MET A 414 4.03 -36.42 -12.02
N ILE A 415 5.13 -37.17 -11.95
CA ILE A 415 5.12 -38.63 -11.92
C ILE A 415 5.72 -39.07 -10.58
N ALA A 416 4.88 -39.58 -9.69
CA ALA A 416 5.25 -39.92 -8.33
C ALA A 416 5.06 -41.40 -8.02
N GLY A 417 5.91 -41.94 -7.15
CA GLY A 417 5.78 -43.31 -6.63
C GLY A 417 5.92 -43.35 -5.11
N GLY A 418 4.89 -43.80 -4.40
CA GLY A 418 4.88 -43.85 -2.93
C GLY A 418 5.28 -42.50 -2.29
N SER A 419 6.28 -42.50 -1.41
CA SER A 419 6.76 -41.28 -0.73
C SER A 419 7.34 -40.20 -1.67
N GLY A 420 7.57 -40.52 -2.96
CA GLY A 420 7.95 -39.56 -3.98
C GLY A 420 6.88 -38.48 -4.27
N ILE A 421 5.69 -38.61 -3.69
CA ILE A 421 4.67 -37.56 -3.72
C ILE A 421 5.09 -36.29 -2.98
N THR A 422 6.01 -36.36 -2.01
CA THR A 422 6.33 -35.24 -1.12
C THR A 422 6.80 -33.95 -1.83
N PRO A 423 7.75 -33.97 -2.80
CA PRO A 423 8.06 -32.77 -3.57
C PRO A 423 6.90 -32.29 -4.45
N MET A 424 6.11 -33.20 -5.01
CA MET A 424 4.96 -32.86 -5.84
C MET A 424 3.89 -32.15 -5.01
N TYR A 425 3.59 -32.68 -3.83
CA TYR A 425 2.61 -32.13 -2.89
C TYR A 425 2.98 -30.71 -2.43
N GLN A 426 4.27 -30.45 -2.19
CA GLN A 426 4.76 -29.10 -1.88
C GLN A 426 4.48 -28.13 -3.03
N LEU A 427 4.82 -28.51 -4.27
CA LEU A 427 4.57 -27.69 -5.46
C LEU A 427 3.08 -27.49 -5.73
N ILE A 428 2.28 -28.56 -5.65
CA ILE A 428 0.82 -28.53 -5.84
C ILE A 428 0.19 -27.52 -4.88
N LYS A 429 0.52 -27.58 -3.58
CA LYS A 429 -0.01 -26.60 -2.61
C LYS A 429 0.40 -25.17 -2.93
N CYS A 430 1.64 -24.95 -3.35
CA CYS A 430 2.12 -23.61 -3.70
C CYS A 430 1.39 -23.05 -4.93
N ILE A 431 1.06 -23.89 -5.92
CA ILE A 431 0.37 -23.48 -7.14
C ILE A 431 -1.13 -23.29 -6.90
N LEU A 432 -1.79 -24.25 -6.23
CA LEU A 432 -3.25 -24.21 -6.06
C LEU A 432 -3.71 -23.11 -5.11
N PHE A 433 -2.94 -22.83 -4.05
CA PHE A 433 -3.29 -21.82 -3.06
C PHE A 433 -2.93 -20.38 -3.49
N ASP A 434 -2.31 -20.20 -4.65
CA ASP A 434 -2.19 -18.89 -5.30
C ASP A 434 -3.27 -18.73 -6.37
N ASN A 435 -4.29 -17.92 -6.06
CA ASN A 435 -5.40 -17.66 -6.97
C ASN A 435 -4.99 -16.99 -8.29
N ASN A 436 -3.82 -16.34 -8.33
CA ASN A 436 -3.30 -15.72 -9.54
C ASN A 436 -2.47 -16.69 -10.40
N ASP A 437 -2.27 -17.92 -9.94
CA ASP A 437 -1.49 -18.93 -10.64
C ASP A 437 -2.38 -19.80 -11.54
N LYS A 438 -2.07 -19.78 -12.85
CA LYS A 438 -2.83 -20.49 -13.89
C LYS A 438 -2.15 -21.79 -14.36
N THR A 439 -1.10 -22.22 -13.68
CA THR A 439 -0.34 -23.42 -14.07
C THR A 439 -1.20 -24.66 -13.95
N LYS A 440 -1.25 -25.46 -15.02
CA LYS A 440 -1.94 -26.75 -15.03
C LYS A 440 -1.01 -27.87 -14.58
N ILE A 441 -1.55 -28.81 -13.82
CA ILE A 441 -0.82 -29.92 -13.21
C ILE A 441 -1.56 -31.22 -13.52
N THR A 442 -0.83 -32.20 -14.05
CA THR A 442 -1.26 -33.59 -14.12
C THR A 442 -0.37 -34.42 -13.22
N LEU A 443 -0.95 -35.10 -12.23
CA LEU A 443 -0.24 -35.99 -11.32
C LEU A 443 -0.56 -37.45 -11.63
N LEU A 444 0.41 -38.19 -12.14
CA LEU A 444 0.36 -39.64 -12.29
C LEU A 444 1.02 -40.29 -11.07
N TYR A 445 0.23 -40.90 -10.18
CA TYR A 445 0.68 -41.35 -8.87
C TYR A 445 0.56 -42.87 -8.70
N SER A 446 1.70 -43.55 -8.58
CA SER A 446 1.80 -45.00 -8.45
C SER A 446 1.96 -45.46 -7.01
N ASN A 447 1.10 -46.38 -6.58
CA ASN A 447 1.15 -47.01 -5.26
C ASN A 447 0.95 -48.54 -5.36
N LYS A 448 1.27 -49.27 -4.28
CA LYS A 448 1.09 -50.73 -4.27
C LYS A 448 -0.39 -51.09 -4.13
N LYS A 449 -1.03 -50.61 -3.07
CA LYS A 449 -2.46 -50.78 -2.78
C LYS A 449 -3.13 -49.43 -2.52
N SER A 450 -4.46 -49.41 -2.51
CA SER A 450 -5.26 -48.21 -2.23
C SER A 450 -4.93 -47.56 -0.88
N GLN A 451 -4.68 -48.39 0.16
CA GLN A 451 -4.27 -47.94 1.50
C GLN A 451 -2.86 -47.31 1.58
N ASP A 452 -2.02 -47.49 0.55
CA ASP A 452 -0.67 -46.89 0.51
C ASP A 452 -0.67 -45.44 -0.01
N ILE A 453 -1.80 -44.93 -0.51
CA ILE A 453 -1.88 -43.61 -1.14
C ILE A 453 -1.77 -42.51 -0.07
N ILE A 454 -0.58 -41.95 0.06
CA ILE A 454 -0.32 -40.81 0.95
C ILE A 454 -1.14 -39.59 0.50
N HIS A 455 -1.84 -38.95 1.45
CA HIS A 455 -2.68 -37.76 1.22
C HIS A 455 -3.82 -37.96 0.20
N ARG A 456 -4.33 -39.19 0.05
CA ARG A 456 -5.41 -39.52 -0.88
C ARG A 456 -6.57 -38.52 -0.84
N GLU A 457 -7.22 -38.40 0.31
CA GLU A 457 -8.39 -37.54 0.50
C GLU A 457 -8.09 -36.09 0.11
N LYS A 458 -6.90 -35.59 0.46
CA LYS A 458 -6.52 -34.20 0.17
C LYS A 458 -6.23 -33.96 -1.31
N LEU A 459 -5.64 -34.94 -1.99
CA LEU A 459 -5.43 -34.88 -3.44
C LEU A 459 -6.76 -34.95 -4.19
N GLU A 460 -7.68 -35.82 -3.78
CA GLU A 460 -9.03 -35.91 -4.36
C GLU A 460 -9.85 -34.63 -4.11
N GLU A 461 -9.68 -34.00 -2.94
CA GLU A 461 -10.27 -32.69 -2.64
C GLU A 461 -9.72 -31.60 -3.58
N PHE A 462 -8.41 -31.58 -3.81
CA PHE A 462 -7.80 -30.63 -4.75
C PHE A 462 -8.30 -30.79 -6.18
N GLU A 463 -8.54 -32.02 -6.64
CA GLU A 463 -9.09 -32.25 -7.98
C GLU A 463 -10.53 -31.72 -8.10
N LYS A 464 -11.34 -31.91 -7.05
CA LYS A 464 -12.71 -31.38 -6.99
C LYS A 464 -12.77 -29.86 -6.90
N GLU A 465 -11.86 -29.25 -6.14
CA GLU A 465 -11.82 -27.81 -5.91
C GLU A 465 -11.19 -27.05 -7.09
N TYR A 466 -10.24 -27.67 -7.81
CA TYR A 466 -9.48 -27.05 -8.91
C TYR A 466 -9.52 -27.89 -10.20
N PRO A 467 -10.70 -28.26 -10.74
CA PRO A 467 -10.82 -29.19 -11.87
C PRO A 467 -10.13 -28.71 -13.15
N ASP A 468 -10.04 -27.40 -13.38
CA ASP A 468 -9.37 -26.83 -14.56
C ASP A 468 -7.84 -26.77 -14.44
N LYS A 469 -7.29 -26.93 -13.22
CA LYS A 469 -5.87 -26.78 -12.91
C LYS A 469 -5.19 -28.07 -12.45
N PHE A 470 -5.89 -28.98 -11.80
CA PHE A 470 -5.30 -30.17 -11.19
C PHE A 470 -6.04 -31.44 -11.60
N HIS A 471 -5.33 -32.33 -12.28
CA HIS A 471 -5.82 -33.65 -12.66
C HIS A 471 -5.01 -34.76 -11.98
N LEU A 472 -5.70 -35.63 -11.24
CA LEU A 472 -5.11 -36.73 -10.48
C LEU A 472 -5.37 -38.06 -11.18
N VAL A 473 -4.32 -38.82 -11.44
CA VAL A 473 -4.39 -40.16 -12.02
C VAL A 473 -3.67 -41.13 -11.11
N ASN A 474 -4.43 -41.90 -10.34
CA ASN A 474 -3.88 -42.93 -9.47
C ASN A 474 -3.72 -44.26 -10.22
N THR A 475 -2.58 -44.94 -10.00
CA THR A 475 -2.37 -46.31 -10.47
C THR A 475 -1.90 -47.24 -9.37
N LEU A 476 -2.44 -48.47 -9.33
CA LEU A 476 -2.12 -49.47 -8.32
C LEU A 476 -1.37 -50.68 -8.92
N THR A 477 -0.23 -51.05 -8.34
CA THR A 477 0.62 -52.13 -8.87
C THR A 477 0.34 -53.52 -8.28
N ARG A 478 -0.35 -53.60 -7.12
CA ARG A 478 -0.62 -54.86 -6.38
C ARG A 478 -2.09 -54.94 -5.95
N VAL A 479 -2.99 -54.65 -6.88
CA VAL A 479 -4.44 -54.77 -6.72
C VAL A 479 -4.91 -56.06 -7.40
N SER A 480 -5.78 -56.84 -6.74
CA SER A 480 -6.35 -58.04 -7.39
C SER A 480 -7.31 -57.63 -8.51
N SER A 481 -7.54 -58.51 -9.48
CA SER A 481 -8.55 -58.28 -10.52
C SER A 481 -9.97 -58.14 -9.96
N THR A 482 -10.22 -58.65 -8.75
CA THR A 482 -11.51 -58.64 -8.07
C THR A 482 -11.75 -57.41 -7.19
N GLU A 483 -10.71 -56.66 -6.80
CA GLU A 483 -10.86 -55.46 -5.98
C GLU A 483 -11.41 -54.30 -6.84
N GLU A 484 -12.46 -53.63 -6.36
CA GLU A 484 -13.08 -52.49 -7.03
C GLU A 484 -12.11 -51.29 -7.03
N TRP A 485 -11.65 -50.90 -8.22
CA TRP A 485 -10.72 -49.78 -8.39
C TRP A 485 -10.96 -49.11 -9.73
N ASN A 486 -11.37 -47.85 -9.66
CA ASN A 486 -11.75 -47.02 -10.82
C ASN A 486 -10.55 -46.30 -11.47
N GLY A 487 -9.35 -46.42 -10.89
CA GLY A 487 -8.13 -45.85 -11.44
C GLY A 487 -7.37 -46.81 -12.37
N GLU A 488 -6.18 -46.38 -12.79
CA GLU A 488 -5.27 -47.20 -13.59
C GLU A 488 -4.70 -48.38 -12.80
N ARG A 489 -4.26 -49.43 -13.51
CA ARG A 489 -3.68 -50.64 -12.90
C ARG A 489 -2.32 -50.96 -13.51
N GLY A 490 -1.36 -51.28 -12.66
CA GLY A 490 -0.01 -51.65 -13.04
C GLY A 490 1.02 -50.56 -12.84
N ARG A 491 2.25 -50.83 -13.30
CA ARG A 491 3.35 -49.85 -13.26
C ARG A 491 3.12 -48.79 -14.34
N ILE A 492 3.59 -47.58 -14.08
CA ILE A 492 3.58 -46.49 -15.05
C ILE A 492 4.37 -46.93 -16.29
N ASN A 493 3.73 -46.84 -17.45
CA ASN A 493 4.26 -47.24 -18.74
C ASN A 493 4.01 -46.15 -19.80
N GLU A 494 4.48 -46.38 -21.01
CA GLU A 494 4.36 -45.44 -22.13
C GLU A 494 2.91 -45.10 -22.48
N SER A 495 2.00 -46.08 -22.45
CA SER A 495 0.60 -45.84 -22.80
C SER A 495 -0.10 -44.93 -21.79
N MET A 496 0.15 -45.10 -20.49
CA MET A 496 -0.36 -44.20 -19.45
C MET A 496 0.18 -42.77 -19.64
N ILE A 497 1.48 -42.62 -19.92
CA ILE A 497 2.09 -41.31 -20.14
C ILE A 497 1.45 -40.63 -21.37
N LYS A 498 1.31 -41.31 -22.51
CA LYS A 498 0.64 -40.77 -23.70
C LYS A 498 -0.83 -40.43 -23.47
N LYS A 499 -1.53 -41.21 -22.64
CA LYS A 499 -2.97 -41.05 -22.38
C LYS A 499 -3.27 -39.82 -21.53
N TYR A 500 -2.45 -39.54 -20.52
CA TYR A 500 -2.77 -38.53 -19.51
C TYR A 500 -1.88 -37.28 -19.56
N ILE A 501 -0.63 -37.41 -20.01
CA ILE A 501 0.30 -36.28 -20.04
C ILE A 501 0.26 -35.64 -21.43
N SER A 502 0.08 -34.32 -21.44
CA SER A 502 0.13 -33.50 -22.66
C SER A 502 1.41 -33.71 -23.47
N PRO A 503 1.34 -33.71 -24.80
CA PRO A 503 2.47 -34.01 -25.66
C PRO A 503 3.58 -32.95 -25.53
N PRO A 504 4.85 -33.29 -25.83
CA PRO A 504 6.01 -32.45 -25.54
C PRO A 504 5.98 -31.06 -26.18
N GLU A 505 5.25 -30.88 -27.29
CA GLU A 505 5.06 -29.61 -28.01
C GLU A 505 4.37 -28.54 -27.14
N LYS A 506 3.61 -28.95 -26.12
CA LYS A 506 2.93 -28.01 -25.20
C LYS A 506 3.85 -27.40 -24.13
N ASN A 507 5.17 -27.59 -24.24
CA ASN A 507 6.15 -27.06 -23.29
C ASN A 507 5.87 -27.52 -21.84
N VAL A 508 5.81 -28.85 -21.68
CA VAL A 508 5.54 -29.54 -20.42
C VAL A 508 6.84 -29.74 -19.64
N PHE A 509 6.80 -29.50 -18.32
CA PHE A 509 7.89 -29.88 -17.42
C PHE A 509 7.58 -31.20 -16.71
N VAL A 510 8.38 -32.23 -16.99
CA VAL A 510 8.21 -33.56 -16.40
C VAL A 510 9.02 -33.65 -15.11
N LEU A 511 8.33 -33.80 -13.98
CA LEU A 511 8.87 -33.92 -12.64
C LEU A 511 8.70 -35.37 -12.17
N ILE A 512 9.78 -36.04 -11.78
CA ILE A 512 9.77 -37.46 -11.40
C ILE A 512 10.33 -37.63 -9.99
N CYS A 513 9.65 -38.40 -9.13
CA CYS A 513 10.20 -38.79 -7.83
C CYS A 513 9.60 -40.11 -7.33
N GLY A 514 10.44 -41.03 -6.87
CA GLY A 514 10.00 -42.32 -6.35
C GLY A 514 11.14 -43.35 -6.28
N PRO A 515 10.83 -44.66 -6.28
CA PRO A 515 11.84 -45.71 -6.30
C PRO A 515 12.76 -45.60 -7.53
N LYS A 516 14.05 -45.94 -7.36
CA LYS A 516 15.08 -45.81 -8.40
C LYS A 516 14.71 -46.46 -9.73
N GLU A 517 14.12 -47.66 -9.68
CA GLU A 517 13.66 -48.40 -10.86
C GLU A 517 12.58 -47.62 -11.62
N MET A 518 11.59 -47.08 -10.90
CA MET A 518 10.53 -46.26 -11.48
C MET A 518 11.11 -44.99 -12.10
N CYS A 519 11.97 -44.27 -11.37
CA CYS A 519 12.57 -43.03 -11.88
C CYS A 519 13.37 -43.28 -13.16
N SER A 520 14.12 -44.39 -13.23
CA SER A 520 14.94 -44.73 -14.40
C SER A 520 14.05 -45.07 -15.61
N SER A 521 13.06 -45.95 -15.41
CA SER A 521 12.13 -46.36 -16.46
C SER A 521 11.29 -45.19 -16.99
N VAL A 522 10.70 -44.39 -16.10
CA VAL A 522 9.87 -43.23 -16.50
C VAL A 522 10.70 -42.17 -17.21
N LYS A 523 11.94 -41.93 -16.76
CA LYS A 523 12.85 -40.97 -17.42
C LYS A 523 13.17 -41.42 -18.84
N GLU A 524 13.47 -42.70 -19.04
CA GLU A 524 13.73 -43.29 -20.37
C GLU A 524 12.51 -43.16 -21.28
N ILE A 525 11.34 -43.60 -20.82
CA ILE A 525 10.09 -43.50 -21.57
C ILE A 525 9.80 -42.03 -21.95
N SER A 526 9.90 -41.10 -21.00
CA SER A 526 9.65 -39.68 -21.26
C SER A 526 10.66 -39.11 -22.27
N SER A 527 11.93 -39.53 -22.21
CA SER A 527 12.93 -39.11 -23.18
C SER A 527 12.61 -39.64 -24.59
N ASN A 528 12.21 -40.92 -24.69
CA ASN A 528 11.83 -41.54 -25.97
C ASN A 528 10.58 -40.89 -26.59
N LEU A 529 9.68 -40.38 -25.75
CA LEU A 529 8.51 -39.61 -26.18
C LEU A 529 8.83 -38.16 -26.58
N GLY A 530 10.09 -37.71 -26.46
CA GLY A 530 10.52 -36.37 -26.88
C GLY A 530 10.40 -35.27 -25.83
N TYR A 531 10.10 -35.60 -24.56
CA TYR A 531 10.12 -34.60 -23.49
C TYR A 531 11.55 -34.14 -23.21
N LYS A 532 11.84 -32.86 -23.47
CA LYS A 532 13.18 -32.28 -23.30
C LYS A 532 13.47 -31.82 -21.87
N ASN A 533 12.43 -31.45 -21.12
CA ASN A 533 12.54 -30.91 -19.77
C ASN A 533 12.09 -31.97 -18.77
N ILE A 534 13.03 -32.80 -18.33
CA ILE A 534 12.79 -33.87 -17.35
C ILE A 534 13.68 -33.62 -16.13
N TYR A 535 13.08 -33.58 -14.95
CA TYR A 535 13.78 -33.44 -13.68
C TYR A 535 13.39 -34.57 -12.73
N CYS A 536 14.40 -35.32 -12.27
CA CYS A 536 14.24 -36.31 -11.20
C CYS A 536 14.76 -35.69 -9.91
N PHE A 537 13.92 -35.71 -8.86
CA PHE A 537 14.28 -35.25 -7.52
C PHE A 537 15.33 -36.12 -6.84
#